data_AF-B9D3Y1-F1
#
_entry.id   AF-B9D3Y1-F1
#
_cell.length_a   1.000
_cell.length_b   1.000
_cell.length_c   1.000
_cell.angle_alpha   90.00
_cell.angle_beta   90.00
_cell.angle_gamma   90.00
#
_symmetry.space_group_name_H-M   'P 1'
#
loop_
_entity.id
_entity.type
_entity.pdbx_description
1 polymer ?
#
loop_
_entity_poly.entity_id
_entity_poly.type
_entity_poly.pdbx_seq_one_letter_code
_entity_poly.pdbx_strand_id
1 'polypeptide(L)'
;MTNEKFTEQVTTLAKFLQTYCADKHALAPKREINLELTYKGKNLNDSVRTQLCAECEQLFFYAHEQLLACSHDIKPSCRKCPHPCYEKPRWTQMAKIMKYSGVKFGLVKLKKIFTFSKTAE
;
A
#
# COMPACT_ATOMS: atom_id res chain seq x y z
N MET A 1 -14.20 5.29 0.97
CA MET A 1 -13.75 4.60 2.20
C MET A 1 -13.78 5.53 3.40
N THR A 2 -13.69 5.01 4.63
CA THR A 2 -13.59 5.82 5.87
C THR A 2 -12.20 6.43 6.04
N ASN A 3 -12.06 7.41 6.93
CA ASN A 3 -10.78 8.08 7.20
C ASN A 3 -9.76 7.11 7.78
N GLU A 4 -10.18 6.27 8.73
CA GLU A 4 -9.35 5.25 9.37
C GLU A 4 -8.82 4.27 8.31
N LYS A 5 -9.70 3.85 7.39
CA LYS A 5 -9.29 2.95 6.32
C LYS A 5 -8.32 3.57 5.33
N PHE A 6 -8.48 4.86 5.04
CA PHE A 6 -7.54 5.61 4.23
C PHE A 6 -6.17 5.68 4.92
N THR A 7 -6.11 6.10 6.19
CA THR A 7 -4.88 6.14 7.00
C THR A 7 -4.17 4.78 7.03
N GLU A 8 -4.90 3.69 7.28
CA GLU A 8 -4.36 2.33 7.26
C GLU A 8 -3.71 1.99 5.90
N GLN A 9 -4.36 2.36 4.80
CA GLN A 9 -3.87 2.07 3.45
C GLN A 9 -2.60 2.86 3.12
N VAL A 10 -2.55 4.16 3.44
CA VAL A 10 -1.35 4.97 3.23
C VAL A 10 -0.19 4.51 4.11
N THR A 11 -0.47 4.16 5.37
CA THR A 11 0.51 3.60 6.30
C THR A 11 1.07 2.27 5.79
N THR A 12 0.20 1.37 5.33
CA THR A 12 0.61 0.08 4.76
C THR A 12 1.45 0.28 3.50
N LEU A 13 1.02 1.17 2.61
CA LEU A 13 1.73 1.54 1.40
C LEU A 13 3.17 1.99 1.72
N ALA A 14 3.33 2.93 2.66
CA ALA A 14 4.64 3.40 3.10
C ALA A 14 5.51 2.27 3.66
N LYS A 15 5.00 1.47 4.61
CA LYS A 15 5.74 0.34 5.20
C LYS A 15 6.19 -0.66 4.14
N PHE A 16 5.33 -0.96 3.17
CA PHE A 16 5.60 -1.97 2.15
C PHE A 16 6.65 -1.48 1.16
N LEU A 17 6.53 -0.21 0.72
CA LEU A 17 7.52 0.42 -0.13
C LEU A 17 8.87 0.53 0.59
N GLN A 18 8.89 0.95 1.84
CA GLN A 18 10.12 1.04 2.64
C GLN A 18 10.81 -0.30 2.75
N THR A 19 10.06 -1.35 3.08
CA THR A 19 10.58 -2.71 3.21
C THR A 19 11.21 -3.18 1.89
N TYR A 20 10.47 -3.06 0.79
CA TYR A 20 10.99 -3.46 -0.52
C TYR A 20 12.21 -2.62 -0.94
N CYS A 21 12.14 -1.31 -0.71
CA CYS A 21 13.18 -0.35 -1.07
C CYS A 21 14.48 -0.61 -0.29
N ALA A 22 14.39 -0.92 1.00
CA ALA A 22 15.55 -1.27 1.83
C ALA A 22 16.22 -2.56 1.34
N ASP A 23 15.44 -3.58 0.97
CA ASP A 23 15.99 -4.88 0.57
C ASP A 23 16.49 -4.92 -0.88
N LYS A 24 15.72 -4.33 -1.81
CA LYS A 24 15.98 -4.44 -3.26
C LYS A 24 16.82 -3.32 -3.80
N HIS A 25 16.77 -2.15 -3.15
CA HIS A 25 17.52 -0.97 -3.56
C HIS A 25 18.46 -0.52 -2.42
N ALA A 26 19.13 -1.47 -1.75
CA ALA A 26 19.92 -1.23 -0.54
C ALA A 26 20.99 -0.13 -0.71
N LEU A 27 21.63 -0.08 -1.88
CA LEU A 27 22.70 0.88 -2.18
C LEU A 27 22.19 2.23 -2.69
N ALA A 28 20.89 2.36 -2.99
CA ALA A 28 20.34 3.63 -3.49
C ALA A 28 20.16 4.62 -2.33
N PRO A 29 20.48 5.92 -2.52
CA PRO A 29 20.27 6.93 -1.50
C PRO A 29 18.79 7.03 -1.12
N LYS A 30 18.51 7.21 0.17
CA LYS A 30 17.16 7.32 0.71
C LYS A 30 16.88 8.74 1.17
N ARG A 31 15.67 9.22 0.91
CA ARG A 31 15.15 10.49 1.42
C ARG A 31 14.08 10.19 2.45
N GLU A 32 14.06 11.00 3.51
CA GLU A 32 12.98 10.97 4.48
C GLU A 32 11.75 11.67 3.92
N ILE A 33 10.60 11.03 4.10
CA ILE A 33 9.30 11.53 3.70
C ILE A 33 8.45 11.58 4.97
N ASN A 34 7.94 12.76 5.28
CA ASN A 34 7.00 13.01 6.36
C ASN A 34 5.74 13.61 5.73
N LEU A 35 4.70 12.79 5.58
CA LEU A 35 3.45 13.16 4.92
C LEU A 35 2.34 13.32 5.96
N GLU A 36 1.84 14.55 6.13
CA GLU A 36 0.60 14.79 6.85
C GLU A 36 -0.61 14.29 6.05
N LEU A 37 -1.54 13.62 6.72
CA LEU A 37 -2.67 13.00 6.07
C LEU A 37 -3.88 13.93 6.03
N THR A 38 -4.28 14.28 4.82
CA THR A 38 -5.55 14.95 4.53
C THR A 38 -6.39 14.06 3.61
N TYR A 39 -7.65 13.84 3.96
CA TYR A 39 -8.57 13.05 3.13
C TYR A 39 -9.94 13.72 3.07
N LYS A 40 -10.51 13.82 1.86
CA LYS A 40 -11.80 14.47 1.59
C LYS A 40 -11.93 15.86 2.24
N GLY A 41 -10.85 16.66 2.17
CA GLY A 41 -10.80 18.02 2.71
C GLY A 41 -10.65 18.11 4.23
N LYS A 42 -10.50 16.98 4.94
CA LYS A 42 -10.29 16.94 6.39
C LYS A 42 -8.85 16.58 6.72
N ASN A 43 -8.20 17.39 7.56
CA ASN A 43 -6.95 17.01 8.21
C ASN A 43 -7.22 15.89 9.22
N LEU A 44 -6.50 14.78 9.11
CA LEU A 44 -6.69 13.61 9.96
C LEU A 44 -5.90 13.68 11.27
N ASN A 45 -5.10 14.74 11.47
CA ASN A 45 -4.15 14.91 12.56
C ASN A 45 -3.22 13.70 12.72
N ASP A 46 -2.87 13.09 11.59
CA ASP A 46 -2.02 11.91 11.51
C ASP A 46 -0.97 12.11 10.42
N SER A 47 0.16 11.41 10.54
CA SER A 47 1.26 11.53 9.61
C SER A 47 1.92 10.18 9.36
N VAL A 48 2.37 9.99 8.13
CA VAL A 48 3.13 8.81 7.72
C VAL A 48 4.57 9.21 7.47
N ARG A 49 5.48 8.50 8.12
CA ARG A 49 6.93 8.68 7.97
C ARG A 49 7.54 7.47 7.27
N THR A 50 8.41 7.70 6.30
CA THR A 50 9.11 6.63 5.58
C THR A 50 10.42 7.12 4.97
N GLN A 51 11.30 6.19 4.59
CA GLN A 51 12.55 6.49 3.89
C GLN A 51 12.63 5.69 2.60
N LEU A 52 12.66 6.39 1.46
CA LEU A 52 12.59 5.78 0.13
C LEU A 52 13.67 6.33 -0.80
N CYS A 53 14.12 5.53 -1.76
CA CYS A 53 14.87 6.06 -2.90
C CYS A 53 13.92 6.77 -3.87
N ALA A 54 14.47 7.56 -4.79
CA ALA A 54 13.70 8.38 -5.72
C ALA A 54 12.64 7.58 -6.50
N GLU A 55 12.95 6.37 -6.98
CA GLU A 55 11.98 5.52 -7.69
C GLU A 55 10.81 5.10 -6.80
N CYS A 56 11.09 4.61 -5.59
CA CYS A 56 10.03 4.16 -4.68
C CYS A 56 9.20 5.33 -4.13
N GLU A 57 9.80 6.50 -3.98
CA GLU A 57 9.12 7.75 -3.60
C GLU A 57 8.14 8.20 -4.68
N GLN A 58 8.54 8.20 -5.95
CA GLN A 58 7.64 8.52 -7.07
C GLN A 58 6.43 7.57 -7.09
N LEU A 59 6.67 6.28 -6.86
CA LEU A 59 5.61 5.29 -6.80
C LEU A 59 4.72 5.45 -5.55
N PHE A 60 5.29 5.85 -4.40
CA PHE A 60 4.56 6.18 -3.18
C PHE A 60 3.55 7.31 -3.41
N PHE A 61 4.01 8.44 -3.94
CA PHE A 61 3.15 9.61 -4.16
C PHE A 61 2.10 9.36 -5.24
N TYR A 62 2.46 8.66 -6.32
CA TYR A 62 1.47 8.23 -7.30
C TYR A 62 0.37 7.37 -6.67
N ALA A 63 0.77 6.36 -5.89
CA ALA A 63 -0.17 5.48 -5.22
C ALA A 63 -1.06 6.21 -4.21
N HIS A 64 -0.49 7.17 -3.48
CA HIS A 64 -1.21 8.05 -2.57
C HIS A 64 -2.27 8.89 -3.31
N GLU A 65 -1.93 9.51 -4.44
CA GLU A 65 -2.89 10.23 -5.29
C GLU A 65 -4.03 9.32 -5.77
N GLN A 66 -3.73 8.09 -6.18
CA GLN A 66 -4.75 7.12 -6.57
C GLN A 66 -5.68 6.70 -5.40
N LEU A 67 -5.18 6.73 -4.16
CA LEU A 67 -6.00 6.50 -2.98
C LEU A 67 -6.91 7.68 -2.67
N LEU A 68 -6.39 8.91 -2.80
CA LEU A 68 -7.17 10.15 -2.63
C LEU A 68 -8.33 10.21 -3.62
N ALA A 69 -8.07 9.87 -4.90
CA ALA A 69 -9.05 9.92 -5.98
C ALA A 69 -9.99 8.71 -6.04
N CYS A 70 -9.86 7.73 -5.13
CA CYS A 70 -10.67 6.51 -5.17
C CYS A 70 -12.16 6.82 -4.91
N SER A 71 -13.00 6.65 -5.94
CA SER A 71 -14.44 6.92 -5.90
C SER A 71 -15.27 5.87 -5.15
N HIS A 72 -14.69 4.71 -4.84
CA HIS A 72 -15.42 3.65 -4.13
C HIS A 72 -15.65 3.98 -2.65
N ASP A 73 -16.90 3.84 -2.21
CA ASP A 73 -17.26 3.87 -0.80
C ASP A 73 -16.62 2.70 -0.04
N ILE A 74 -16.85 1.47 -0.51
CA ILE A 74 -16.12 0.28 -0.07
C ILE A 74 -15.10 -0.07 -1.14
N LYS A 75 -13.82 0.23 -0.86
CA LYS A 75 -12.75 0.01 -1.82
C LYS A 75 -12.49 -1.49 -2.02
N PRO A 76 -12.66 -2.04 -3.24
CA PRO A 76 -12.27 -3.42 -3.53
C PRO A 76 -10.74 -3.55 -3.59
N SER A 77 -10.23 -4.78 -3.56
CA SER A 77 -8.82 -5.02 -3.87
C SER A 77 -8.51 -4.51 -5.28
N CYS A 78 -7.34 -3.87 -5.49
CA CYS A 78 -6.98 -3.31 -6.80
C CYS A 78 -7.06 -4.33 -7.95
N ARG A 79 -6.78 -5.62 -7.68
CA ARG A 79 -6.87 -6.71 -8.67
C ARG A 79 -8.30 -7.00 -9.14
N LYS A 80 -9.31 -6.70 -8.32
CA LYS A 80 -10.73 -6.93 -8.60
C LYS A 80 -11.52 -5.62 -8.75
N CYS A 81 -10.80 -4.51 -8.95
CA CYS A 81 -11.44 -3.21 -9.08
C CYS A 81 -12.16 -3.13 -10.43
N PRO A 82 -13.46 -2.77 -10.48
CA PRO A 82 -14.18 -2.61 -11.75
C PRO A 82 -13.67 -1.40 -12.54
N HIS A 83 -13.04 -0.43 -11.86
CA HIS A 83 -12.42 0.75 -12.46
C HIS A 83 -10.95 0.85 -12.00
N PRO A 84 -10.02 0.11 -12.62
CA PRO A 84 -8.61 0.18 -12.26
C PRO A 84 -8.03 1.57 -12.50
N CYS A 85 -7.44 2.19 -11.47
CA CYS A 85 -6.90 3.54 -11.53
C CYS A 85 -5.38 3.60 -11.80
N TYR A 86 -4.69 2.46 -11.69
CA TYR A 86 -3.25 2.41 -11.97
C TYR A 86 -2.97 2.26 -13.47
N GLU A 87 -2.00 3.01 -13.97
CA GLU A 87 -1.35 2.74 -15.24
C GLU A 87 -0.68 1.35 -15.22
N LYS A 88 -0.72 0.62 -16.34
CA LYS A 88 -0.22 -0.76 -16.42
C LYS A 88 1.22 -0.95 -15.90
N PRO A 89 2.21 -0.09 -16.22
CA PRO A 89 3.57 -0.24 -15.70
C PRO A 89 3.62 -0.06 -14.19
N ARG A 90 2.97 0.98 -13.67
CA ARG A 90 2.91 1.29 -12.23
C ARG A 90 2.17 0.21 -11.45
N TRP A 91 1.11 -0.36 -12.04
CA TRP A 91 0.39 -1.49 -11.45
C TRP A 91 1.29 -2.71 -11.28
N THR A 92 2.07 -3.05 -12.31
CA THR A 92 3.01 -4.18 -12.28
C THR A 92 4.07 -3.98 -11.20
N GLN A 93 4.66 -2.79 -11.13
CA GLN A 93 5.62 -2.43 -10.07
C GLN A 93 4.99 -2.56 -8.69
N MET A 94 3.81 -1.96 -8.48
CA MET A 94 3.14 -2.00 -7.19
C MET A 94 2.75 -3.41 -6.77
N ALA A 95 2.23 -4.23 -7.70
CA ALA A 95 1.86 -5.62 -7.43
C ALA A 95 3.07 -6.46 -6.96
N LYS A 96 4.25 -6.24 -7.57
CA LYS A 96 5.51 -6.88 -7.16
C LYS A 96 5.87 -6.51 -5.72
N ILE A 97 5.81 -5.23 -5.38
CA ILE A 97 6.12 -4.70 -4.04
C ILE A 97 5.13 -5.24 -3.01
N MET A 98 3.82 -5.17 -3.31
CA MET A 98 2.76 -5.68 -2.43
C MET A 98 2.91 -7.17 -2.12
N LYS A 99 3.23 -7.97 -3.15
CA LYS A 99 3.50 -9.41 -2.98
C LYS A 99 4.74 -9.65 -2.11
N TYR A 100 5.85 -8.98 -2.44
CA TYR A 100 7.11 -9.16 -1.71
C TYR A 100 6.96 -8.81 -0.23
N SER A 101 6.48 -7.60 0.06
CA SER A 101 6.36 -7.09 1.42
C SER A 101 5.28 -7.86 2.19
N GLY A 102 4.16 -8.23 1.55
CA GLY A 102 3.13 -9.06 2.19
C GLY A 102 3.66 -10.45 2.62
N VAL A 103 4.55 -11.07 1.86
CA VAL A 103 5.23 -12.31 2.26
C VAL A 103 6.17 -12.06 3.44
N LYS A 104 6.95 -10.97 3.40
CA LYS A 104 7.91 -10.61 4.44
C LYS A 104 7.23 -10.28 5.78
N PHE A 105 6.06 -9.66 5.75
CA PHE A 105 5.21 -9.44 6.94
C PHE A 105 4.35 -10.66 7.34
N GLY A 106 4.49 -11.80 6.67
CA GLY A 106 3.76 -13.03 7.01
C GLY A 106 2.26 -13.03 6.63
N LEU A 107 1.76 -11.97 6.02
CA LEU A 107 0.33 -11.77 5.69
C LEU A 107 -0.21 -12.75 4.65
N VAL A 108 0.68 -13.39 3.88
CA VAL A 108 0.30 -14.38 2.86
C VAL A 108 0.14 -15.79 3.45
N LYS A 109 0.76 -16.10 4.60
CA LYS A 109 0.74 -17.44 5.21
C LYS A 109 -0.58 -17.75 5.94
N LEU A 110 -1.30 -16.74 6.41
CA LEU A 110 -2.56 -16.91 7.16
C LEU A 110 -3.73 -17.44 6.30
N LYS A 111 -3.68 -17.32 4.96
CA LYS A 111 -4.72 -17.86 4.09
C LYS A 111 -4.74 -19.39 4.01
N LYS A 112 -3.65 -20.09 4.34
CA LYS A 112 -3.59 -21.56 4.32
C LYS A 112 -4.08 -22.22 5.61
N ILE A 113 -4.06 -21.49 6.72
CA ILE A 113 -4.43 -22.04 8.05
C ILE A 113 -5.96 -22.05 8.21
N PHE A 114 -6.66 -21.02 7.70
CA PHE A 114 -8.13 -20.92 7.81
C PHE A 114 -8.94 -21.75 6.80
N THR A 115 -8.29 -22.44 5.86
CA THR A 115 -8.97 -23.37 4.93
C THR A 115 -9.17 -24.78 5.49
N PHE A 116 -8.68 -25.07 6.71
CA PHE A 116 -8.71 -26.42 7.29
C PHE A 116 -9.79 -26.67 8.37
N SER A 117 -10.69 -25.72 8.63
CA SER A 117 -11.71 -25.87 9.70
C SER A 117 -13.16 -25.85 9.20
N LYS A 118 -13.41 -26.26 7.95
CA LYS A 118 -14.77 -26.51 7.45
C LYS A 118 -14.94 -27.95 6.95
N THR A 119 -14.82 -28.89 7.88
CA THR A 119 -15.50 -30.19 7.85
C THR A 119 -15.61 -30.68 9.30
N ALA A 120 -16.77 -30.48 9.89
CA ALA A 120 -17.30 -31.31 10.98
C ALA A 120 -18.81 -31.32 10.75
N GLU A 121 -19.31 -32.49 10.36
CA GLU A 121 -20.73 -32.87 10.40
C GLU A 121 -21.26 -32.85 11.84
#